data_AF-A0A2J8UHP7-F1
#
_entry.id   AF-A0A2J8UHP7-F1
#
_cell.length_a   1.000
_cell.length_b   1.000
_cell.length_c   1.000
_cell.angle_alpha   90.00
_cell.angle_beta   90.00
_cell.angle_gamma   90.00
#
_symmetry.space_group_name_H-M   'P 1'
#
loop_
_entity.id
_entity.type
_entity.pdbx_description
1 polymer ?
#
loop_
_entity_poly.entity_id
_entity_poly.type
_entity_poly.pdbx_seq_one_letter_code
_entity_poly.pdbx_strand_id
1 'polypeptide(L)'
;MRNMLSKLQIACDNAVFGCSAVVRLDNLMSHLSDCEHNPKRPVTCEQGCGLEMPKDELPNHNCIKHLRSVVQQQQTRIAELEKTSAEHKHQLAEQKRDIQLLKAYMRAIRSVNPNLQNLEETIEYNEILE
;
A
#
# COMPACT_ATOMS: atom_id res chain seq x y z
N MET A 1 26.32 6.70 -38.01
CA MET A 1 25.93 5.50 -38.79
C MET A 1 24.47 5.18 -38.50
N ARG A 2 23.61 5.06 -39.51
CA ARG A 2 22.19 4.73 -39.30
C ARG A 2 22.07 3.24 -39.02
N ASN A 3 21.50 2.87 -37.88
CA ASN A 3 21.21 1.48 -37.56
C ASN A 3 20.13 0.97 -38.53
N MET A 4 20.50 0.05 -39.43
CA MET A 4 19.60 -0.53 -40.44
C MET A 4 18.89 -1.80 -39.92
N LEU A 5 19.37 -2.39 -38.82
CA LEU A 5 18.74 -3.56 -38.18
C LEU A 5 17.34 -3.20 -37.64
N SER A 6 17.15 -1.98 -37.16
CA SER A 6 15.87 -1.50 -36.63
C SER A 6 14.74 -1.44 -37.66
N LYS A 7 15.06 -1.42 -38.96
CA LYS A 7 14.07 -1.42 -40.04
C LYS A 7 13.69 -2.81 -40.53
N LEU A 8 14.39 -3.85 -40.08
CA LEU A 8 14.07 -5.22 -40.45
C LEU A 8 12.67 -5.58 -39.94
N GLN A 9 11.95 -6.32 -40.78
CA GLN A 9 10.64 -6.86 -40.45
C GLN A 9 10.80 -8.29 -39.93
N ILE A 10 10.08 -8.60 -38.86
CA ILE A 10 10.10 -9.89 -38.18
C ILE A 10 8.68 -10.29 -37.81
N ALA A 11 8.38 -11.59 -37.91
CA ALA A 11 7.11 -12.14 -37.44
C ALA A 11 7.06 -12.11 -35.90
N CYS A 12 5.87 -11.92 -35.33
CA CYS A 12 5.67 -11.96 -33.89
C CYS A 12 6.00 -13.34 -33.31
N ASP A 13 6.66 -13.39 -32.15
CA ASP A 13 6.96 -14.63 -31.43
C ASP A 13 5.69 -15.41 -31.06
N ASN A 14 4.56 -14.71 -30.89
CA ASN A 14 3.25 -15.31 -30.63
C ASN A 14 2.53 -15.80 -31.91
N ALA A 15 3.23 -15.92 -33.05
CA ALA A 15 2.66 -16.47 -34.28
C ALA A 15 2.14 -17.90 -34.10
N VAL A 16 2.79 -18.69 -33.24
CA VAL A 16 2.33 -20.04 -32.85
C VAL A 16 0.98 -20.04 -32.12
N PHE A 17 0.60 -18.91 -31.52
CA PHE A 17 -0.69 -18.69 -30.86
C PHE A 17 -1.70 -17.95 -31.75
N GLY A 18 -1.38 -17.74 -33.03
CA GLY A 18 -2.28 -17.13 -34.01
C GLY A 18 -1.96 -15.68 -34.39
N CYS A 19 -0.88 -15.08 -33.86
CA CYS A 19 -0.50 -13.73 -34.25
C CYS A 19 0.11 -13.69 -35.67
N SER A 20 -0.60 -13.13 -36.64
CA SER A 20 -0.07 -12.96 -38.01
C SER A 20 0.73 -11.66 -38.22
N ALA A 21 1.05 -10.93 -37.15
CA ALA A 21 1.70 -9.64 -37.24
C ALA A 21 3.17 -9.78 -37.68
N VAL A 22 3.55 -8.99 -38.69
CA VAL A 22 4.94 -8.76 -39.07
C VAL A 22 5.27 -7.32 -38.73
N VAL A 23 6.13 -7.12 -37.74
CA VAL A 23 6.47 -5.81 -37.18
C VAL A 23 7.94 -5.49 -37.41
N ARG A 24 8.30 -4.22 -37.31
CA ARG A 24 9.71 -3.85 -37.32
C ARG A 24 10.40 -4.29 -36.03
N LEU A 25 11.68 -4.64 -36.12
CA LEU A 25 12.48 -5.09 -35.00
C LEU A 25 12.48 -4.09 -33.83
N ASP A 26 12.51 -2.78 -34.12
CA ASP A 26 12.44 -1.73 -33.10
C ASP A 26 11.08 -1.62 -32.41
N ASN A 27 10.00 -2.07 -33.05
CA ASN A 27 8.65 -2.06 -32.51
C ASN A 27 8.22 -3.41 -31.91
N LEU A 28 9.04 -4.47 -32.06
CA LEU A 28 8.69 -5.82 -31.62
C LEU A 28 8.37 -5.88 -30.12
N MET A 29 9.18 -5.24 -29.28
CA MET A 29 8.97 -5.23 -27.83
C MET A 29 7.63 -4.60 -27.43
N SER A 30 7.26 -3.48 -28.06
CA SER A 30 5.97 -2.82 -27.84
C SER A 30 4.81 -3.66 -28.37
N HIS A 31 4.98 -4.34 -29.50
CA HIS A 31 3.96 -5.26 -29.97
C HIS A 31 3.76 -6.43 -28.99
N LEU A 32 4.84 -7.04 -28.47
CA LEU A 32 4.77 -8.19 -27.58
C LEU A 32 4.08 -7.88 -26.23
N SER A 33 4.24 -6.66 -25.71
CA SER A 33 3.53 -6.23 -24.49
C SER A 33 2.01 -6.17 -24.70
N ASP A 34 1.58 -5.75 -25.89
CA ASP A 34 0.18 -5.46 -26.18
C ASP A 34 -0.49 -6.56 -27.03
N CYS A 35 0.27 -7.57 -27.45
CA CYS A 35 -0.19 -8.63 -28.35
C CYS A 35 -1.36 -9.40 -27.74
N GLU A 36 -2.52 -9.39 -28.41
CA GLU A 36 -3.72 -10.09 -27.95
C GLU A 36 -3.57 -11.62 -27.89
N HIS A 37 -2.63 -12.15 -28.68
CA HIS A 37 -2.32 -13.58 -28.76
C HIS A 37 -1.22 -13.99 -27.78
N ASN A 38 -0.69 -13.07 -26.96
CA ASN A 38 0.27 -13.40 -25.91
C ASN A 38 -0.47 -14.14 -24.77
N PRO A 39 -0.20 -15.44 -24.54
CA PRO A 39 -0.85 -16.20 -23.47
C PRO A 39 -0.48 -15.65 -22.08
N LYS A 40 0.71 -15.06 -21.94
CA LYS A 40 1.21 -14.50 -20.68
C LYS A 40 0.78 -13.06 -20.43
N ARG A 41 -0.01 -12.47 -21.34
CA ARG A 41 -0.53 -11.12 -21.16
C ARG A 41 -1.33 -11.06 -19.85
N PRO A 42 -1.03 -10.14 -18.92
CA PRO A 42 -1.82 -9.96 -17.71
C PRO A 42 -3.25 -9.56 -18.07
N VAL A 43 -4.21 -10.23 -17.45
CA VAL A 43 -5.64 -9.93 -17.54
C VAL A 43 -6.23 -9.92 -16.14
N THR A 44 -7.13 -8.98 -15.90
CA THR A 44 -7.93 -8.96 -14.67
C THR A 44 -9.14 -9.87 -14.86
N CYS A 45 -9.51 -10.60 -13.81
CA CYS A 45 -10.70 -11.45 -13.84
C CYS A 45 -11.98 -10.65 -14.14
N GLU A 46 -12.70 -11.04 -15.18
CA GLU A 46 -13.95 -10.39 -15.64
C GLU A 46 -15.15 -10.69 -14.74
N GLN A 47 -15.07 -11.72 -13.88
CA GLN A 47 -16.11 -12.10 -12.92
C GLN A 47 -16.09 -11.25 -11.64
N GLY A 48 -15.26 -10.20 -11.59
CA GLY A 48 -15.27 -9.21 -10.52
C GLY A 48 -14.48 -9.60 -9.27
N CYS A 49 -13.70 -10.68 -9.27
CA CYS A 49 -12.84 -11.02 -8.13
C CYS A 49 -11.61 -10.11 -8.01
N GLY A 50 -11.26 -9.37 -9.08
CA GLY A 50 -10.17 -8.40 -9.09
C GLY A 50 -8.76 -9.00 -9.19
N LEU A 51 -8.62 -10.32 -9.28
CA LEU A 51 -7.31 -10.96 -9.46
C LEU A 51 -6.74 -10.67 -10.85
N GLU A 52 -5.49 -10.22 -10.90
CA GLU A 52 -4.69 -10.16 -12.12
C GLU A 52 -3.91 -11.46 -12.32
N MET A 53 -3.98 -12.03 -13.53
CA MET A 53 -3.32 -13.29 -13.87
C MET A 53 -3.01 -13.39 -15.37
N PRO A 54 -2.13 -14.31 -15.80
CA PRO A 54 -1.92 -14.60 -17.21
C PRO A 54 -3.20 -15.03 -17.93
N LYS A 55 -3.35 -14.64 -19.21
CA LYS A 55 -4.53 -14.96 -20.04
C LYS A 55 -4.74 -16.47 -20.20
N ASP A 56 -3.68 -17.27 -20.28
CA ASP A 56 -3.74 -18.73 -20.37
C ASP A 56 -4.18 -19.42 -19.07
N GLU A 57 -4.02 -18.77 -17.92
CA GLU A 57 -4.49 -19.28 -16.63
C GLU A 57 -5.96 -18.94 -16.36
N LEU A 58 -6.55 -17.97 -17.07
CA LEU A 58 -7.93 -17.51 -16.89
C LEU A 58 -8.97 -18.65 -16.92
N PRO A 59 -8.90 -19.66 -17.83
CA PRO A 59 -9.86 -20.76 -17.84
C PRO A 59 -9.82 -21.65 -16.59
N ASN A 60 -8.67 -21.72 -15.92
CA ASN A 60 -8.45 -22.53 -14.72
C ASN A 60 -8.61 -21.70 -13.42
N HIS A 61 -9.01 -20.44 -13.53
CA HIS A 61 -9.20 -19.55 -12.41
C HIS A 61 -10.42 -19.94 -11.54
N ASN A 62 -10.28 -19.85 -10.22
CA ASN A 62 -11.39 -20.05 -9.28
C ASN A 62 -11.60 -18.81 -8.41
N CYS A 63 -12.59 -17.99 -8.78
CA CYS A 63 -12.94 -16.75 -8.08
C CYS A 63 -13.22 -16.98 -6.60
N ILE A 64 -13.97 -18.04 -6.27
CA ILE A 64 -14.41 -18.32 -4.91
C ILE A 64 -13.21 -18.67 -4.02
N LYS A 65 -12.27 -19.47 -4.52
CA LYS A 65 -11.04 -19.80 -3.80
C LYS A 65 -10.22 -18.54 -3.52
N HIS A 66 -10.06 -17.67 -4.53
CA HIS A 66 -9.35 -16.40 -4.37
C HIS A 66 -10.04 -15.50 -3.34
N LEU A 67 -11.35 -15.24 -3.50
CA LEU A 67 -12.11 -14.38 -2.59
C LEU A 67 -12.11 -14.90 -1.15
N ARG A 68 -12.22 -16.21 -0.93
CA ARG A 68 -12.07 -16.78 0.43
C ARG A 68 -10.70 -16.48 1.04
N SER A 69 -9.63 -16.60 0.25
CA SER A 69 -8.29 -16.25 0.71
C SER A 69 -8.18 -14.76 1.05
N VAL A 70 -8.75 -13.89 0.22
CA VAL A 70 -8.77 -12.43 0.46
C VAL A 70 -9.51 -12.11 1.74
N VAL A 71 -10.72 -12.67 1.94
CA VAL A 71 -11.52 -12.48 3.15
C VAL A 71 -10.77 -12.97 4.39
N GLN A 72 -10.13 -14.15 4.33
CA GLN A 72 -9.35 -14.68 5.44
C GLN A 72 -8.15 -13.80 5.80
N GLN A 73 -7.44 -13.28 4.79
CA GLN A 73 -6.34 -12.36 4.98
C GLN A 73 -6.82 -11.04 5.59
N GLN A 74 -7.93 -10.49 5.10
CA GLN A 74 -8.54 -9.29 5.65
C GLN A 74 -8.97 -9.49 7.10
N GLN A 75 -9.61 -10.61 7.44
CA GLN A 75 -10.01 -10.92 8.81
C GLN A 75 -8.81 -10.98 9.77
N THR A 76 -7.70 -11.56 9.32
CA THR A 76 -6.46 -11.61 10.10
C THR A 76 -5.89 -10.21 10.32
N ARG A 77 -5.84 -9.40 9.26
CA ARG A 77 -5.34 -8.02 9.33
C ARG A 77 -6.21 -7.12 10.22
N ILE A 78 -7.52 -7.29 10.18
CA ILE A 78 -8.44 -6.58 11.07
C ILE A 78 -8.14 -6.93 12.53
N ALA A 79 -7.99 -8.22 12.85
CA ALA A 79 -7.67 -8.65 14.22
C ALA A 79 -6.33 -8.08 14.72
N GLU A 80 -5.31 -8.03 13.87
CA GLU A 80 -4.02 -7.40 14.19
C GLU A 80 -4.16 -5.88 14.42
N LEU A 81 -4.92 -5.19 13.58
CA LEU A 81 -5.19 -3.76 13.73
C LEU A 81 -6.00 -3.45 15.00
N GLU A 82 -6.97 -4.28 15.35
CA GLU A 82 -7.72 -4.16 16.60
C GLU A 82 -6.82 -4.35 17.82
N LYS A 83 -5.94 -5.35 17.79
CA LYS A 83 -4.96 -5.59 18.85
C LYS A 83 -4.01 -4.40 19.05
N THR A 84 -3.39 -3.95 17.98
CA THR A 84 -2.48 -2.78 18.02
C THR A 84 -3.19 -1.50 18.45
N SER A 85 -4.45 -1.30 18.02
CA SER A 85 -5.27 -0.18 18.50
C SER A 85 -5.52 -0.24 20.00
N ALA A 86 -5.82 -1.44 20.53
CA ALA A 86 -6.00 -1.64 21.97
C ALA A 86 -4.71 -1.35 22.76
N GLU A 87 -3.57 -1.82 22.26
CA GLU A 87 -2.24 -1.56 22.84
C GLU A 87 -1.92 -0.06 22.85
N HIS A 88 -2.11 0.63 21.72
CA HIS A 88 -1.91 2.08 21.64
C HIS A 88 -2.84 2.86 22.58
N LYS A 89 -4.10 2.44 22.72
CA LYS A 89 -5.03 3.06 23.69
C LYS A 89 -4.54 2.89 25.13
N HIS A 90 -3.99 1.72 25.46
CA HIS A 90 -3.43 1.47 26.79
C HIS A 90 -2.20 2.35 27.06
N GLN A 91 -1.25 2.38 26.12
CA GLN A 91 -0.05 3.24 26.20
C GLN A 91 -0.41 4.72 26.34
N LEU A 92 -1.39 5.19 25.57
CA LEU A 92 -1.88 6.57 25.66
C LEU A 92 -2.47 6.88 27.05
N ALA A 93 -3.17 5.92 27.66
CA ALA A 93 -3.72 6.08 29.00
C ALA A 93 -2.63 6.10 30.08
N GLU A 94 -1.54 5.34 29.91
CA GLU A 94 -0.35 5.41 30.76
C GLU A 94 0.36 6.76 30.64
N GLN A 95 0.68 7.19 29.43
CA GLN A 95 1.31 8.48 29.18
C GLN A 95 0.49 9.65 29.74
N LYS A 96 -0.84 9.61 29.63
CA LYS A 96 -1.72 10.62 30.25
C LYS A 96 -1.58 10.64 31.77
N ARG A 97 -1.49 9.48 32.43
CA ARG A 97 -1.29 9.39 33.88
C ARG A 97 0.08 9.94 34.29
N ASP A 98 1.13 9.60 33.55
CA ASP A 98 2.49 10.10 33.81
C ASP A 98 2.56 11.62 33.65
N ILE A 99 1.94 12.17 32.59
CA ILE A 99 1.85 13.63 32.39
C ILE A 99 1.10 14.29 33.55
N GLN A 100 -0.01 13.72 34.03
CA GLN A 100 -0.73 14.26 35.17
C GLN A 100 0.12 14.26 36.44
N LEU A 101 0.89 13.20 36.68
CA LEU A 101 1.80 13.11 37.82
C LEU A 101 2.93 14.15 37.72
N LEU A 102 3.53 14.31 36.54
CA LEU A 102 4.56 15.33 36.28
C LEU A 102 3.99 16.74 36.46
N LYS A 103 2.77 17.01 35.97
CA LYS A 103 2.06 18.28 36.21
C LYS A 103 1.87 18.53 37.71
N ALA A 104 1.48 17.52 38.49
CA ALA A 104 1.32 17.64 39.94
C ALA A 104 2.66 17.90 40.67
N TYR A 105 3.71 17.18 40.30
CA TYR A 105 5.05 17.36 40.87
C TYR A 105 5.62 18.75 40.58
N MET A 106 5.45 19.25 39.34
CA MET A 106 5.84 20.62 38.99
C MET A 106 5.08 21.67 39.82
N ARG A 107 3.77 21.50 40.03
CA ARG A 107 2.99 22.40 40.92
C ARG A 107 3.52 22.37 42.36
N ALA A 108 3.81 21.19 42.90
CA ALA A 108 4.36 21.04 44.24
C ALA A 108 5.72 21.73 44.39
N ILE A 109 6.65 21.53 43.45
CA ILE A 109 7.96 22.21 43.44
C ILE A 109 7.80 23.73 43.37
N ARG A 110 6.87 24.23 42.56
CA ARG A 110 6.60 25.68 42.45
C ARG A 110 6.08 26.26 43.77
N SER A 111 5.24 25.52 44.50
CA SER A 111 4.71 25.99 45.79
C SER A 111 5.78 26.18 46.87
N VAL A 112 6.93 25.50 46.74
CA VAL A 112 8.05 25.59 47.68
C VAL A 112 9.21 26.47 47.17
N ASN A 113 9.11 27.06 45.97
CA ASN A 113 10.19 27.86 45.39
C ASN A 113 9.68 29.17 44.72
N PRO A 114 9.77 30.33 45.41
CA PRO A 114 9.17 31.59 44.94
C PRO A 114 9.79 32.15 43.65
N ASN A 115 11.00 31.73 43.27
CA ASN A 115 11.62 32.13 42.01
C ASN A 115 10.97 31.49 40.77
N LEU A 116 10.23 30.38 40.92
CA LEU A 116 9.58 29.66 39.82
C LEU A 116 8.10 30.03 39.62
N GLN A 117 7.52 30.86 40.49
CA GLN A 117 6.13 31.32 40.40
C GLN A 117 5.87 32.24 39.20
N ASN A 118 6.86 33.03 38.77
CA ASN A 118 6.72 34.02 37.69
C ASN A 118 6.70 33.43 36.27
N LEU A 119 6.83 32.10 36.09
CA LEU A 119 6.88 31.45 34.77
C LEU A 119 5.49 31.08 34.22
N GLU A 120 4.41 31.40 34.96
CA GLU A 120 3.04 30.98 34.64
C GLU A 120 2.43 31.77 33.47
N GLU A 121 2.75 33.05 33.30
CA GLU A 121 2.13 33.90 32.26
C GLU A 121 2.45 33.48 30.81
N THR A 122 3.49 32.68 30.57
CA THR A 122 3.89 32.27 29.21
C THR A 122 3.34 30.91 28.78
N ILE A 123 2.90 30.06 29.72
CA ILE A 123 2.49 28.68 29.40
C ILE A 123 0.97 28.55 29.26
N GLU A 124 0.17 29.26 30.07
CA GLU A 124 -1.30 29.23 29.97
C GLU A 124 -1.83 29.85 28.66
N TYR A 125 -1.08 30.77 28.03
CA TYR A 125 -1.46 31.37 26.75
C TYR A 125 -1.45 30.37 25.58
N ASN A 126 -0.68 29.27 25.68
CA ASN A 126 -0.59 28.26 24.63
C ASN A 126 -1.66 27.15 24.76
N GLU A 127 -2.37 27.04 25.89
CA GLU A 127 -3.49 26.08 26.05
C GLU A 127 -4.85 26.67 25.57
N ILE A 128 -4.92 27.95 25.15
CA ILE A 128 -6.16 28.62 24.68
C ILE A 128 -6.29 28.67 23.14
N LEU A 129 -5.25 28.30 22.37
CA LEU A 129 -5.21 28.46 20.90
C LEU A 129 -5.24 27.16 20.08
N GLU A 130 -5.58 26.01 20.64
CA GLU A 130 -5.87 24.76 19.89
C GLU A 130 -7.22 24.15 20.24
#